data_AF-A0A3D0XM04-F1
#
_entry.id   AF-A0A3D0XM04-F1
#
_cell.length_a   1.000
_cell.length_b   1.000
_cell.length_c   1.000
_cell.angle_alpha   90.00
_cell.angle_beta   90.00
_cell.angle_gamma   90.00
#
_symmetry.space_group_name_H-M   'P 1'
#
loop_
_entity.id
_entity.type
_entity.pdbx_description
1 polymer ?
#
loop_
_entity_poly.entity_id
_entity_poly.type
_entity_poly.pdbx_seq_one_letter_code
_entity_poly.pdbx_strand_id
1 'polypeptide(L)'
;MEIDTNIFKSPINIEKGLQIPEIRAIVERKEAVLKHFGPIFREPSQMEEKDYLEFLNFKGNGHWSGLERRGKEALTNGLEYLRSKLLILVDENRLLSERFDICLEALQGVGHGTLSAILLVAFPDRYGVWNNVSEAEMRKHGLWPTFKPRSTQGEKYVEINNTILSLCRKMKVDAWTLDTLWWSDRLAQKESGCIYDEWKIAIAQMVENTVHADRYANGQKVEVRIKNKEMKFNSKYELEKYLQILLKESNYNCAITGLGLQTRGGDPQLYPSLDRIDSDGHYEEGNLQVVARFINQWKSSSPDSEFRRLISLVRGE
;
A
#
# COMPACT_ATOMS: atom_id res chain seq x y z
N MET A 1 38.67 1.48 39.79
CA MET A 1 38.13 2.19 38.61
C MET A 1 37.24 1.17 37.92
N GLU A 2 36.00 1.06 38.40
CA GLU A 2 35.04 0.09 37.85
C GLU A 2 34.47 0.62 36.54
N ILE A 3 34.29 -0.34 35.64
CA ILE A 3 34.06 -0.16 34.22
C ILE A 3 32.65 0.37 34.00
N ASP A 4 32.57 1.42 33.20
CA ASP A 4 31.35 2.06 32.73
C ASP A 4 30.45 1.04 32.01
N THR A 5 29.48 0.48 32.74
CA THR A 5 28.42 -0.35 32.18
C THR A 5 27.53 0.55 31.35
N ASN A 6 27.79 0.62 30.07
CA ASN A 6 27.00 1.35 29.09
C ASN A 6 25.52 0.94 29.22
N ILE A 7 24.75 1.71 29.99
CA ILE A 7 23.33 1.44 30.27
C ILE A 7 22.63 1.60 28.93
N PHE A 8 22.25 0.48 28.31
CA PHE A 8 21.41 0.51 27.12
C PHE A 8 20.10 1.21 27.48
N LYS A 9 19.96 2.46 27.06
CA LYS A 9 18.70 3.20 27.18
C LYS A 9 17.78 2.70 26.08
N SER A 10 16.81 1.85 26.46
CA SER A 10 15.84 1.30 25.52
C SER A 10 15.15 2.43 24.75
N PRO A 11 14.99 2.30 23.41
CA PRO A 11 14.27 3.29 22.61
C PRO A 11 12.79 3.35 22.99
N ILE A 12 12.25 2.26 23.52
CA ILE A 12 10.85 2.10 23.90
C ILE A 12 10.77 1.65 25.37
N ASN A 13 9.85 2.23 26.14
CA ASN A 13 9.51 1.75 27.47
C ASN A 13 8.60 0.51 27.34
N ILE A 14 9.19 -0.68 27.49
CA ILE A 14 8.50 -1.97 27.31
C ILE A 14 7.34 -2.12 28.28
N GLU A 15 7.58 -1.87 29.58
CA GLU A 15 6.55 -2.00 30.61
C GLU A 15 5.35 -1.10 30.31
N LYS A 16 5.61 0.17 29.97
CA LYS A 16 4.56 1.10 29.59
C LYS A 16 3.83 0.66 28.31
N GLY A 17 4.56 0.19 27.31
CA GLY A 17 3.99 -0.29 26.04
C GLY A 17 3.04 -1.47 26.24
N LEU A 18 3.40 -2.44 27.07
CA LEU A 18 2.58 -3.62 27.37
C LEU A 18 1.36 -3.32 28.27
N GLN A 19 1.29 -2.12 28.86
CA GLN A 19 0.08 -1.65 29.53
C GLN A 19 -0.98 -1.10 28.58
N ILE A 20 -0.62 -0.76 27.34
CA ILE A 20 -1.57 -0.26 26.33
C ILE A 20 -2.49 -1.42 25.90
N PRO A 21 -3.82 -1.31 26.05
CA PRO A 21 -4.78 -2.38 25.77
C PRO A 21 -4.67 -2.94 24.35
N GLU A 22 -4.54 -2.10 23.33
CA GLU A 22 -4.41 -2.54 21.94
C GLU A 22 -3.12 -3.34 21.70
N ILE A 23 -2.00 -2.93 22.31
CA ILE A 23 -0.73 -3.66 22.22
C ILE A 23 -0.85 -5.01 22.91
N ARG A 24 -1.43 -5.03 24.12
CA ARG A 24 -1.64 -6.27 24.87
C ARG A 24 -2.49 -7.25 24.07
N ALA A 25 -3.58 -6.79 23.47
CA ALA A 25 -4.46 -7.63 22.66
C ALA A 25 -3.75 -8.26 21.46
N ILE A 26 -2.80 -7.55 20.83
CA ILE A 26 -1.99 -8.08 19.71
C ILE A 26 -0.96 -9.10 20.22
N VAL A 27 -0.28 -8.81 21.34
CA VAL A 27 0.69 -9.74 21.95
C VAL A 27 0.00 -11.04 22.41
N GLU A 28 -1.19 -10.95 22.99
CA GLU A 28 -1.99 -12.11 23.42
C GLU A 28 -2.41 -13.02 22.26
N ARG A 29 -2.57 -12.48 21.05
CA ARG A 29 -2.90 -13.27 19.85
C ARG A 29 -1.72 -14.02 19.25
N LYS A 30 -0.47 -13.62 19.58
CA LYS A 30 0.76 -14.16 18.99
C LYS A 30 0.75 -15.68 18.88
N GLU A 31 0.56 -16.38 20.00
CA GLU A 31 0.64 -17.85 20.04
C GLU A 31 -0.40 -18.52 19.15
N ALA A 32 -1.63 -17.99 19.09
CA ALA A 32 -2.68 -18.52 18.24
C ALA A 32 -2.35 -18.33 16.76
N VAL A 33 -1.86 -17.14 16.38
CA VAL A 33 -1.49 -16.81 14.99
C VAL A 33 -0.30 -17.66 14.55
N LEU A 34 0.77 -17.75 15.36
CA LEU A 34 1.95 -18.55 15.03
C LEU A 34 1.62 -20.05 14.94
N LYS A 35 0.75 -20.55 15.82
CA LYS A 35 0.29 -21.95 15.78
C LYS A 35 -0.51 -22.24 14.51
N HIS A 36 -1.31 -21.30 14.04
CA HIS A 36 -2.15 -21.47 12.86
C HIS A 36 -1.35 -21.30 11.56
N PHE A 37 -0.73 -20.14 11.36
CA PHE A 37 -0.07 -19.80 10.10
C PHE A 37 1.37 -20.30 9.98
N GLY A 38 2.05 -20.55 11.11
CA GLY A 38 3.45 -20.97 11.09
C GLY A 38 3.68 -22.28 10.32
N PRO A 39 2.92 -23.36 10.55
CA PRO A 39 3.02 -24.58 9.74
C PRO A 39 2.66 -24.35 8.26
N ILE A 40 1.64 -23.52 7.99
CA ILE A 40 1.15 -23.24 6.63
C ILE A 40 2.23 -22.56 5.79
N PHE A 41 2.86 -21.51 6.34
CA PHE A 41 3.90 -20.79 5.61
C PHE A 41 5.26 -21.49 5.63
N ARG A 42 5.54 -22.40 6.58
CA ARG A 42 6.73 -23.26 6.49
C ARG A 42 6.61 -24.31 5.39
N GLU A 43 5.39 -24.77 5.09
CA GLU A 43 5.09 -25.73 4.03
C GLU A 43 4.06 -25.16 3.03
N PRO A 44 4.39 -24.11 2.25
CA PRO A 44 3.42 -23.44 1.38
C PRO A 44 2.80 -24.36 0.32
N SER A 45 3.41 -25.51 0.03
CA SER A 45 2.88 -26.51 -0.90
C SER A 45 1.46 -26.98 -0.53
N GLN A 46 1.12 -26.98 0.76
CA GLN A 46 -0.20 -27.40 1.26
C GLN A 46 -1.16 -26.23 1.51
N MET A 47 -0.68 -24.98 1.43
CA MET A 47 -1.46 -23.78 1.75
C MET A 47 -2.65 -23.60 0.81
N GLU A 48 -3.87 -23.61 1.31
CA GLU A 48 -5.07 -23.31 0.51
C GLU A 48 -5.19 -21.80 0.24
N GLU A 49 -5.94 -21.42 -0.80
CA GLU A 49 -6.21 -20.01 -1.10
C GLU A 49 -6.85 -19.28 0.09
N LYS A 50 -7.77 -19.95 0.80
CA LYS A 50 -8.44 -19.41 1.98
C LYS A 50 -7.44 -19.06 3.09
N ASP A 51 -6.39 -19.85 3.27
CA ASP A 51 -5.40 -19.65 4.33
C ASP A 51 -4.61 -18.36 4.06
N TYR A 52 -4.22 -18.15 2.79
CA TYR A 52 -3.55 -16.92 2.37
C TYR A 52 -4.44 -15.69 2.53
N LEU A 53 -5.70 -15.78 2.08
CA LEU A 53 -6.67 -14.68 2.19
C LEU A 53 -7.01 -14.35 3.65
N GLU A 54 -7.08 -15.35 4.51
CA GLU A 54 -7.27 -15.18 5.95
C GLU A 54 -6.05 -14.49 6.58
N PHE A 55 -4.83 -14.88 6.21
CA PHE A 55 -3.61 -14.19 6.64
C PHE A 55 -3.58 -12.72 6.22
N LEU A 56 -4.05 -12.39 5.00
CA LEU A 56 -4.10 -10.99 4.58
C LEU A 56 -5.11 -10.15 5.40
N ASN A 57 -6.09 -10.78 6.04
CA ASN A 57 -7.11 -10.10 6.82
C ASN A 57 -6.62 -9.81 8.25
N PHE A 58 -6.83 -8.59 8.74
CA PHE A 58 -6.47 -8.20 10.12
C PHE A 58 -7.10 -9.11 11.19
N LYS A 59 -8.32 -9.61 10.97
CA LYS A 59 -8.95 -10.55 11.92
C LYS A 59 -8.22 -11.89 11.98
N GLY A 60 -7.66 -12.34 10.86
CA GLY A 60 -6.90 -13.59 10.76
C GLY A 60 -5.50 -13.43 11.32
N ASN A 61 -4.70 -12.52 10.76
CA ASN A 61 -3.32 -12.33 11.21
C ASN A 61 -3.19 -11.66 12.59
N GLY A 62 -4.23 -10.97 13.07
CA GLY A 62 -4.28 -10.38 14.41
C GLY A 62 -3.34 -9.19 14.67
N HIS A 63 -2.62 -8.69 13.67
CA HIS A 63 -1.54 -7.72 13.85
C HIS A 63 -1.41 -6.68 12.72
N TRP A 64 -1.36 -7.11 11.45
CA TRP A 64 -1.09 -6.24 10.29
C TRP A 64 -2.38 -5.90 9.53
N SER A 65 -2.72 -4.62 9.47
CA SER A 65 -3.86 -4.11 8.72
C SER A 65 -3.50 -3.72 7.28
N GLY A 66 -4.42 -3.89 6.34
CA GLY A 66 -4.31 -3.35 4.97
C GLY A 66 -3.49 -4.22 4.02
N LEU A 67 -3.04 -5.41 4.44
CA LEU A 67 -2.38 -6.37 3.56
C LEU A 67 -3.32 -6.83 2.43
N GLU A 68 -4.62 -6.93 2.73
CA GLU A 68 -5.66 -7.35 1.79
C GLU A 68 -5.93 -6.35 0.65
N ARG A 69 -5.49 -5.09 0.78
CA ARG A 69 -5.75 -4.03 -0.21
C ARG A 69 -5.19 -4.38 -1.59
N ARG A 70 -3.95 -4.91 -1.60
CA ARG A 70 -3.27 -5.35 -2.82
C ARG A 70 -2.73 -6.77 -2.74
N GLY A 71 -2.59 -7.35 -1.55
CA GLY A 71 -2.02 -8.69 -1.39
C GLY A 71 -2.78 -9.79 -2.15
N LYS A 72 -4.08 -9.60 -2.41
CA LYS A 72 -4.87 -10.54 -3.21
C LYS A 72 -4.40 -10.62 -4.68
N GLU A 73 -3.72 -9.59 -5.20
CA GLU A 73 -3.13 -9.60 -6.54
C GLU A 73 -2.05 -10.68 -6.69
N ALA A 74 -1.49 -11.20 -5.59
CA ALA A 74 -0.52 -12.30 -5.64
C ALA A 74 -1.11 -13.58 -6.25
N LEU A 75 -2.44 -13.72 -6.20
CA LEU A 75 -3.19 -14.84 -6.76
C LEU A 75 -3.53 -14.67 -8.24
N THR A 76 -3.20 -13.53 -8.87
CA THR A 76 -3.53 -13.28 -10.29
C THR A 76 -2.95 -14.32 -11.24
N ASN A 77 -1.79 -14.88 -10.91
CA ASN A 77 -1.17 -15.98 -11.68
C ASN A 77 -1.53 -17.39 -11.15
N GLY A 78 -2.50 -17.49 -10.24
CA GLY A 78 -2.98 -18.72 -9.63
C GLY A 78 -2.26 -19.12 -8.33
N LEU A 79 -2.92 -19.97 -7.53
CA LEU A 79 -2.42 -20.44 -6.23
C LEU A 79 -1.08 -21.17 -6.36
N GLU A 80 -0.90 -22.02 -7.38
CA GLU A 80 0.36 -22.75 -7.59
C GLU A 80 1.55 -21.82 -7.84
N TYR A 81 1.32 -20.71 -8.56
CA TYR A 81 2.35 -19.70 -8.75
C TYR A 81 2.73 -19.07 -7.41
N LEU A 82 1.76 -18.65 -6.60
CA LEU A 82 2.00 -18.13 -5.26
C LEU A 82 2.76 -19.13 -4.39
N ARG A 83 2.32 -20.39 -4.32
CA ARG A 83 2.99 -21.47 -3.58
C ARG A 83 4.45 -21.63 -4.02
N SER A 84 4.71 -21.65 -5.32
CA SER A 84 6.07 -21.78 -5.86
C SER A 84 6.99 -20.64 -5.44
N LYS A 85 6.47 -19.40 -5.34
CA LYS A 85 7.26 -18.25 -4.89
C LYS A 85 7.42 -18.25 -3.38
N LEU A 86 6.39 -18.60 -2.61
CA LEU A 86 6.53 -18.71 -1.15
C LEU A 86 7.48 -19.83 -0.75
N LEU A 87 7.55 -20.93 -1.51
CA LEU A 87 8.56 -21.98 -1.31
C LEU A 87 9.99 -21.44 -1.45
N ILE A 88 10.23 -20.54 -2.41
CA ILE A 88 11.53 -19.85 -2.51
C ILE A 88 11.73 -18.94 -1.29
N LEU A 89 10.68 -18.19 -0.89
CA LEU A 89 10.75 -17.27 0.25
C LEU A 89 11.16 -17.98 1.53
N VAL A 90 10.72 -19.22 1.78
CA VAL A 90 10.96 -19.93 3.04
C VAL A 90 12.08 -20.97 2.98
N ASP A 91 12.78 -21.07 1.84
CA ASP A 91 13.93 -21.96 1.67
C ASP A 91 15.15 -21.41 2.44
N GLU A 92 15.32 -21.88 3.68
CA GLU A 92 16.43 -21.48 4.57
C GLU A 92 17.82 -21.94 4.09
N ASN A 93 17.91 -22.73 3.00
CA ASN A 93 19.19 -23.08 2.37
C ASN A 93 19.65 -22.03 1.34
N ARG A 94 18.82 -21.04 1.03
CA ARG A 94 19.15 -19.92 0.13
C ARG A 94 19.47 -18.66 0.91
N LEU A 95 20.26 -17.79 0.29
CA LEU A 95 20.55 -16.48 0.86
C LEU A 95 19.26 -15.68 1.04
N LEU A 96 19.09 -15.07 2.23
CA LEU A 96 17.90 -14.28 2.56
C LEU A 96 17.65 -13.16 1.55
N SER A 97 18.71 -12.46 1.13
CA SER A 97 18.59 -11.37 0.16
C SER A 97 18.00 -11.86 -1.16
N GLU A 98 18.53 -12.95 -1.71
CA GLU A 98 18.11 -13.51 -2.99
C GLU A 98 16.64 -13.95 -2.96
N ARG A 99 16.24 -14.75 -1.96
CA ARG A 99 14.85 -15.23 -1.88
C ARG A 99 13.86 -14.08 -1.67
N PHE A 100 14.25 -13.05 -0.90
CA PHE A 100 13.39 -11.89 -0.68
C PHE A 100 13.21 -11.08 -1.97
N ASP A 101 14.29 -10.79 -2.71
CA ASP A 101 14.23 -10.04 -3.97
C ASP A 101 13.40 -10.79 -5.03
N ILE A 102 13.63 -12.11 -5.19
CA ILE A 102 12.86 -12.94 -6.13
C ILE A 102 11.37 -12.84 -5.87
N CYS A 103 10.94 -12.94 -4.61
CA CYS A 103 9.53 -12.89 -4.25
C CYS A 103 8.95 -11.50 -4.40
N LEU A 104 9.71 -10.45 -4.05
CA LEU A 104 9.28 -9.07 -4.16
C LEU A 104 9.09 -8.63 -5.62
N GLU A 105 9.93 -9.12 -6.54
CA GLU A 105 9.78 -8.88 -7.97
C GLU A 105 8.63 -9.68 -8.58
N ALA A 106 8.45 -10.93 -8.13
CA ALA A 106 7.49 -11.85 -8.74
C ALA A 106 6.03 -11.67 -8.26
N LEU A 107 5.81 -11.31 -7.00
CA LEU A 107 4.48 -11.29 -6.38
C LEU A 107 3.85 -9.90 -6.45
N GLN A 108 3.00 -9.71 -7.45
CA GLN A 108 2.26 -8.47 -7.62
C GLN A 108 1.40 -8.16 -6.38
N GLY A 109 1.45 -6.90 -5.91
CA GLY A 109 0.68 -6.43 -4.76
C GLY A 109 1.22 -6.86 -3.39
N VAL A 110 2.29 -7.67 -3.36
CA VAL A 110 2.96 -8.12 -2.13
C VAL A 110 4.23 -7.31 -1.93
N GLY A 111 4.25 -6.48 -0.89
CA GLY A 111 5.41 -5.67 -0.52
C GLY A 111 6.30 -6.31 0.54
N HIS A 112 7.39 -5.62 0.89
CA HIS A 112 8.31 -6.01 1.96
C HIS A 112 7.60 -6.25 3.31
N GLY A 113 6.57 -5.46 3.63
CA GLY A 113 5.72 -5.66 4.81
C GLY A 113 5.04 -7.02 4.84
N THR A 114 4.44 -7.44 3.73
CA THR A 114 3.77 -8.74 3.64
C THR A 114 4.78 -9.88 3.67
N LEU A 115 5.88 -9.80 2.91
CA LEU A 115 6.90 -10.85 2.87
C LEU A 115 7.58 -11.06 4.22
N SER A 116 7.96 -9.98 4.91
CA SER A 116 8.61 -10.07 6.22
C SER A 116 7.64 -10.54 7.31
N ALA A 117 6.35 -10.20 7.23
CA ALA A 117 5.32 -10.76 8.09
C ALA A 117 5.13 -12.28 7.89
N ILE A 118 5.10 -12.75 6.63
CA ILE A 118 5.09 -14.19 6.31
C ILE A 118 6.31 -14.89 6.91
N LEU A 119 7.50 -14.29 6.77
CA LEU A 119 8.73 -14.83 7.34
C LEU A 119 8.71 -14.89 8.87
N LEU A 120 8.22 -13.83 9.54
CA LEU A 120 8.07 -13.82 11.00
C LEU A 120 7.13 -14.95 11.46
N VAL A 121 5.97 -15.15 10.83
CA VAL A 121 5.06 -16.22 11.27
C VAL A 121 5.60 -17.61 10.97
N ALA A 122 6.36 -17.78 9.89
CA ALA A 122 7.00 -19.05 9.55
C ALA A 122 8.17 -19.38 10.51
N PHE A 123 9.00 -18.39 10.85
CA PHE A 123 10.20 -18.56 11.69
C PHE A 123 10.36 -17.38 12.68
N PRO A 124 9.60 -17.39 13.79
CA PRO A 124 9.48 -16.23 14.70
C PRO A 124 10.77 -15.87 15.46
N ASP A 125 11.74 -16.78 15.48
CA ASP A 125 13.06 -16.61 16.09
C ASP A 125 14.10 -16.03 15.12
N ARG A 126 13.78 -15.92 13.82
CA ARG A 126 14.75 -15.56 12.76
C ARG A 126 14.42 -14.26 12.03
N TYR A 127 13.15 -13.87 12.00
CA TYR A 127 12.71 -12.75 11.17
C TYR A 127 11.89 -11.75 11.96
N GLY A 128 12.17 -10.47 11.75
CA GLY A 128 11.33 -9.36 12.16
C GLY A 128 10.64 -8.72 10.96
N VAL A 129 9.60 -7.93 11.24
CA VAL A 129 8.83 -7.28 10.17
C VAL A 129 9.51 -5.98 9.75
N TRP A 130 9.70 -5.83 8.45
CA TRP A 130 10.03 -4.56 7.83
C TRP A 130 8.77 -4.01 7.17
N ASN A 131 8.23 -2.94 7.74
CA ASN A 131 7.09 -2.17 7.24
C ASN A 131 7.34 -0.66 7.51
N ASN A 132 6.42 0.21 7.06
CA ASN A 132 6.55 1.66 7.26
C ASN A 132 6.69 2.06 8.74
N VAL A 133 6.06 1.34 9.66
CA VAL A 133 6.06 1.67 11.10
C VAL A 133 7.41 1.34 11.72
N SER A 134 7.90 0.11 11.53
CA SER A 134 9.24 -0.30 11.94
C SER A 134 10.31 0.63 11.34
N GLU A 135 10.19 1.02 10.07
CA GLU A 135 11.13 1.96 9.46
C GLU A 135 11.08 3.35 10.10
N ALA A 136 9.90 3.93 10.26
CA ALA A 136 9.72 5.25 10.85
C ALA A 136 10.29 5.30 12.28
N GLU A 137 9.96 4.33 13.12
CA GLU A 137 10.44 4.28 14.50
C GLU A 137 11.94 4.00 14.58
N MET A 138 12.47 3.06 13.79
CA MET A 138 13.92 2.84 13.74
C MET A 138 14.66 4.10 13.30
N ARG A 139 14.14 4.89 12.35
CA ARG A 139 14.75 6.17 11.94
C ARG A 139 14.70 7.21 13.06
N LYS A 140 13.53 7.40 13.67
CA LYS A 140 13.31 8.33 14.78
C LYS A 140 14.24 8.07 15.96
N HIS A 141 14.53 6.79 16.24
CA HIS A 141 15.42 6.37 17.32
C HIS A 141 16.89 6.18 16.91
N GLY A 142 17.27 6.54 15.68
CA GLY A 142 18.66 6.43 15.21
C GLY A 142 19.16 4.99 15.06
N LEU A 143 18.24 4.03 14.92
CA LEU A 143 18.50 2.60 14.77
C LEU A 143 18.51 2.16 13.29
N TRP A 144 18.04 3.01 12.38
CA TRP A 144 17.95 2.65 10.97
C TRP A 144 19.34 2.36 10.37
N PRO A 145 19.57 1.18 9.78
CA PRO A 145 20.90 0.80 9.32
C PRO A 145 21.35 1.62 8.11
N THR A 146 22.66 1.72 7.95
CA THR A 146 23.29 2.27 6.75
C THR A 146 23.44 1.19 5.69
N PHE A 147 23.05 1.49 4.45
CA PHE A 147 23.14 0.54 3.35
C PHE A 147 24.28 0.89 2.40
N LYS A 148 24.82 -0.14 1.73
CA LYS A 148 25.77 0.08 0.65
C LYS A 148 25.06 0.75 -0.55
N PRO A 149 25.77 1.57 -1.34
CA PRO A 149 25.22 2.10 -2.58
C PRO A 149 24.71 0.97 -3.48
N ARG A 150 23.54 1.17 -4.09
CA ARG A 150 22.87 0.21 -4.99
C ARG A 150 22.44 -1.11 -4.35
N SER A 151 22.33 -1.19 -3.02
CA SER A 151 21.80 -2.40 -2.38
C SER A 151 20.38 -2.72 -2.83
N THR A 152 20.14 -4.02 -3.04
CA THR A 152 18.80 -4.55 -3.38
C THR A 152 17.85 -4.45 -2.18
N GLN A 153 16.58 -4.79 -2.37
CA GLN A 153 15.62 -4.76 -1.26
C GLN A 153 15.89 -5.90 -0.27
N GLY A 154 16.25 -7.08 -0.77
CA GLY A 154 16.67 -8.21 0.04
C GLY A 154 17.93 -7.94 0.86
N GLU A 155 18.95 -7.31 0.27
CA GLU A 155 20.15 -6.90 1.01
C GLU A 155 19.84 -5.89 2.12
N LYS A 156 18.95 -4.93 1.85
CA LYS A 156 18.46 -4.00 2.89
C LYS A 156 17.73 -4.75 3.99
N TYR A 157 16.86 -5.69 3.62
CA TYR A 157 16.10 -6.47 4.58
C TYR A 157 17.02 -7.30 5.50
N VAL A 158 18.13 -7.85 4.99
CA VAL A 158 19.14 -8.53 5.82
C VAL A 158 19.66 -7.61 6.93
N GLU A 159 20.09 -6.40 6.59
CA GLU A 159 20.63 -5.43 7.57
C GLU A 159 19.56 -4.92 8.55
N ILE A 160 18.35 -4.69 8.05
CA ILE A 160 17.19 -4.31 8.88
C ILE A 160 16.86 -5.43 9.87
N ASN A 161 16.75 -6.67 9.39
CA ASN A 161 16.45 -7.84 10.21
C ASN A 161 17.52 -8.06 11.28
N ASN A 162 18.81 -7.95 10.93
CA ASN A 162 19.91 -8.02 11.89
C ASN A 162 19.77 -6.98 13.00
N THR A 163 19.38 -5.76 12.64
CA THR A 163 19.14 -4.68 13.60
C THR A 163 17.96 -4.99 14.51
N ILE A 164 16.83 -5.45 13.95
CA ILE A 164 15.65 -5.86 14.70
C ILE A 164 16.00 -6.97 15.70
N LEU A 165 16.66 -8.04 15.26
CA LEU A 165 17.05 -9.16 16.13
C LEU A 165 18.06 -8.74 17.22
N SER A 166 18.97 -7.83 16.88
CA SER A 166 19.90 -7.25 17.85
C SER A 166 19.16 -6.47 18.94
N LEU A 167 18.13 -5.70 18.54
CA LEU A 167 17.28 -4.98 19.47
C LEU A 167 16.43 -5.93 20.33
N CYS A 168 15.80 -6.95 19.73
CA CYS A 168 15.08 -8.01 20.45
C CYS A 168 15.94 -8.61 21.58
N ARG A 169 17.20 -8.97 21.28
CA ARG A 169 18.14 -9.50 22.29
C ARG A 169 18.44 -8.50 23.41
N LYS A 170 18.69 -7.23 23.07
CA LYS A 170 18.97 -6.17 24.06
C LYS A 170 17.77 -5.88 24.96
N MET A 171 16.57 -5.85 24.37
CA MET A 171 15.30 -5.58 25.06
C MET A 171 14.69 -6.81 25.73
N LYS A 172 15.21 -8.02 25.44
CA LYS A 172 14.67 -9.30 25.90
C LYS A 172 13.20 -9.52 25.51
N VAL A 173 12.85 -9.16 24.28
CA VAL A 173 11.52 -9.39 23.68
C VAL A 173 11.69 -10.15 22.37
N ASP A 174 10.66 -10.87 21.93
CA ASP A 174 10.62 -11.49 20.61
C ASP A 174 10.27 -10.48 19.51
N ALA A 175 10.48 -10.86 18.25
CA ALA A 175 10.29 -9.98 17.10
C ALA A 175 8.83 -9.57 16.86
N TRP A 176 7.86 -10.44 17.22
CA TRP A 176 6.44 -10.10 17.18
C TRP A 176 6.10 -9.00 18.21
N THR A 177 6.58 -9.19 19.43
CA THR A 177 6.38 -8.24 20.52
C THR A 177 7.05 -6.91 20.20
N LEU A 178 8.28 -6.93 19.65
CA LEU A 178 8.95 -5.70 19.20
C LEU A 178 8.16 -5.00 18.08
N ASP A 179 7.65 -5.74 17.08
CA ASP A 179 6.83 -5.16 16.01
C ASP A 179 5.56 -4.50 16.55
N THR A 180 4.99 -5.08 17.62
CA THR A 180 3.84 -4.48 18.33
C THR A 180 4.26 -3.21 19.09
N LEU A 181 5.41 -3.25 19.78
CA LEU A 181 5.89 -2.15 20.60
C LEU A 181 6.26 -0.90 19.80
N TRP A 182 6.54 -1.02 18.50
CA TRP A 182 6.68 0.16 17.62
C TRP A 182 5.46 1.08 17.65
N TRP A 183 4.28 0.56 17.97
CA TRP A 183 3.05 1.33 18.05
C TRP A 183 2.84 2.06 19.39
N SER A 184 3.67 1.79 20.40
CA SER A 184 3.44 2.24 21.79
C SER A 184 3.40 3.75 21.94
N ASP A 185 4.32 4.47 21.32
CA ASP A 185 4.35 5.94 21.37
C ASP A 185 3.11 6.56 20.73
N ARG A 186 2.65 5.99 19.60
CA ARG A 186 1.46 6.46 18.88
C ARG A 186 0.17 6.17 19.64
N LEU A 187 0.05 4.98 20.22
CA LEU A 187 -1.17 4.56 20.95
C LEU A 187 -1.27 5.18 22.34
N ALA A 188 -0.16 5.35 23.07
CA ALA A 188 -0.16 6.04 24.37
C ALA A 188 -0.64 7.50 24.26
N GLN A 189 -0.38 8.15 23.12
CA GLN A 189 -0.85 9.52 22.84
C GLN A 189 -2.36 9.57 22.59
N LYS A 190 -2.95 8.49 22.04
CA LYS A 190 -4.39 8.35 21.79
C LYS A 190 -5.20 8.15 23.09
N GLU A 191 -4.70 7.36 24.04
CA GLU A 191 -5.36 7.14 25.35
C GLU A 191 -5.34 8.38 26.26
N SER A 192 -4.37 9.27 26.07
CA SER A 192 -4.20 10.48 26.89
C SER A 192 -5.21 11.60 26.59
N GLY A 193 -6.25 11.34 25.78
CA GLY A 193 -7.32 12.30 25.47
C GLY A 193 -6.87 13.55 24.71
N CYS A 194 -5.63 13.57 24.21
CA CYS A 194 -5.14 14.66 23.39
C CYS A 194 -5.74 14.47 21.98
N ILE A 195 -6.87 15.13 21.72
CA ILE A 195 -7.49 15.20 20.39
C ILE A 195 -6.49 15.88 19.44
N TYR A 196 -5.64 15.07 18.81
CA TYR A 196 -4.80 15.51 17.70
C TYR A 196 -4.28 14.28 16.95
N ASP A 197 -5.02 13.67 16.01
CA ASP A 197 -4.39 12.60 15.23
C ASP A 197 -4.86 12.28 13.81
N GLU A 198 -6.11 12.48 13.38
CA GLU A 198 -6.43 12.23 11.94
C GLU A 198 -5.62 13.16 11.02
N TRP A 199 -5.51 14.42 11.43
CA TRP A 199 -4.73 15.41 10.70
C TRP A 199 -3.22 15.20 10.81
N LYS A 200 -2.69 14.69 11.94
CA LYS A 200 -1.26 14.37 12.04
C LYS A 200 -0.88 13.15 11.23
N ILE A 201 -1.75 12.14 11.17
CA ILE A 201 -1.58 10.97 10.29
C ILE A 201 -1.63 11.42 8.83
N ALA A 202 -2.62 12.24 8.46
CA ALA A 202 -2.70 12.81 7.12
C ALA A 202 -1.46 13.65 6.79
N ILE A 203 -0.97 14.46 7.73
CA ILE A 203 0.26 15.26 7.57
C ILE A 203 1.47 14.35 7.41
N ALA A 204 1.64 13.33 8.26
CA ALA A 204 2.75 12.39 8.15
C ALA A 204 2.73 11.66 6.80
N GLN A 205 1.55 11.24 6.34
CA GLN A 205 1.40 10.58 5.05
C GLN A 205 1.62 11.54 3.87
N MET A 206 1.21 12.80 3.98
CA MET A 206 1.55 13.84 3.00
C MET A 206 3.06 14.08 2.97
N VAL A 207 3.73 14.17 4.12
CA VAL A 207 5.18 14.32 4.23
C VAL A 207 5.91 13.12 3.61
N GLU A 208 5.49 11.89 3.90
CA GLU A 208 6.03 10.68 3.30
C GLU A 208 5.84 10.67 1.77
N ASN A 209 4.64 10.99 1.29
CA ASN A 209 4.36 11.09 -0.14
C ASN A 209 5.22 12.17 -0.81
N THR A 210 5.46 13.31 -0.13
CA THR A 210 6.33 14.38 -0.64
C THR A 210 7.79 13.94 -0.70
N VAL A 211 8.33 13.32 0.36
CA VAL A 211 9.71 12.80 0.36
C VAL A 211 9.88 11.70 -0.69
N HIS A 212 8.87 10.84 -0.86
CA HIS A 212 8.86 9.84 -1.91
C HIS A 212 8.83 10.52 -3.30
N ALA A 213 7.89 11.44 -3.55
CA ALA A 213 7.82 12.17 -4.80
C ALA A 213 9.14 12.88 -5.14
N ASP A 214 9.80 13.55 -4.18
CA ASP A 214 11.09 14.21 -4.37
C ASP A 214 12.21 13.23 -4.78
N ARG A 215 12.35 12.11 -4.06
CA ARG A 215 13.39 11.09 -4.36
C ARG A 215 13.21 10.43 -5.73
N TYR A 216 11.98 10.30 -6.20
CA TYR A 216 11.64 9.63 -7.46
C TYR A 216 11.29 10.60 -8.60
N ALA A 217 11.21 11.91 -8.35
CA ALA A 217 11.04 12.97 -9.36
C ALA A 217 12.39 13.42 -9.94
N ASN A 218 13.29 12.48 -10.19
CA ASN A 218 14.61 12.71 -10.80
C ASN A 218 14.55 12.78 -12.35
N GLY A 219 13.41 13.18 -12.91
CA GLY A 219 13.21 13.33 -14.36
C GLY A 219 13.21 12.01 -15.14
N GLN A 220 13.12 10.86 -14.47
CA GLN A 220 13.09 9.55 -15.11
C GLN A 220 11.83 9.37 -15.95
N LYS A 221 12.00 8.81 -17.15
CA LYS A 221 10.88 8.37 -17.99
C LYS A 221 10.34 7.05 -17.41
N VAL A 222 9.13 7.11 -16.84
CA VAL A 222 8.41 5.91 -16.40
C VAL A 222 7.80 5.24 -17.62
N GLU A 223 8.02 3.94 -17.78
CA GLU A 223 7.36 3.14 -18.80
C GLU A 223 5.87 3.01 -18.42
N VAL A 224 5.01 3.78 -19.08
CA VAL A 224 3.57 3.76 -18.80
C VAL A 224 2.94 2.66 -19.64
N ARG A 225 2.17 1.77 -19.02
CA ARG A 225 1.31 0.83 -19.73
C ARG A 225 0.22 1.62 -20.48
N ILE A 226 0.38 1.73 -21.80
CA ILE A 226 -0.62 2.35 -22.66
C ILE A 226 -1.80 1.38 -22.79
N LYS A 227 -2.97 1.76 -22.26
CA LYS A 227 -4.21 1.00 -22.46
C LYS A 227 -4.55 0.97 -23.95
N ASN A 228 -4.95 -0.19 -24.48
CA ASN A 228 -5.47 -0.26 -25.85
C ASN A 228 -6.84 0.44 -25.91
N LYS A 229 -6.97 1.46 -26.76
CA LYS A 229 -8.17 2.29 -26.88
C LYS A 229 -8.61 2.35 -28.35
N GLU A 230 -9.38 1.36 -28.76
CA GLU A 230 -9.90 1.29 -30.13
C GLU A 230 -11.09 2.25 -30.33
N MET A 231 -11.20 2.80 -31.53
CA MET A 231 -12.37 3.55 -31.99
C MET A 231 -13.31 2.56 -32.68
N LYS A 232 -14.44 2.24 -32.05
CA LYS A 232 -15.40 1.26 -32.57
C LYS A 232 -16.52 1.88 -33.42
N PHE A 233 -16.29 3.08 -33.96
CA PHE A 233 -17.15 3.70 -34.96
C PHE A 233 -16.64 3.31 -36.36
N ASN A 234 -17.54 3.09 -37.32
CA ASN A 234 -17.14 2.69 -38.68
C ASN A 234 -16.45 3.83 -39.44
N SER A 235 -16.66 5.08 -39.00
CA SER A 235 -15.99 6.25 -39.56
C SER A 235 -15.94 7.43 -38.58
N LYS A 236 -15.07 8.40 -38.88
CA LYS A 236 -15.05 9.71 -38.18
C LYS A 236 -16.38 10.46 -38.29
N TYR A 237 -17.10 10.27 -39.40
CA TYR A 237 -18.39 10.92 -39.65
C TYR A 237 -19.51 10.37 -38.74
N GLU A 238 -19.49 9.06 -38.47
CA GLU A 238 -20.42 8.46 -37.49
C GLU A 238 -20.14 8.98 -36.07
N LEU A 239 -18.87 9.05 -35.68
CA LEU A 239 -18.48 9.65 -34.40
C LEU A 239 -18.93 11.11 -34.32
N GLU A 240 -18.73 11.91 -35.37
CA GLU A 240 -19.17 13.31 -35.39
C GLU A 240 -20.70 13.43 -35.20
N LYS A 241 -21.49 12.62 -35.90
CA LYS A 241 -22.95 12.57 -35.70
C LYS A 241 -23.32 12.21 -34.28
N TYR A 242 -22.67 11.20 -33.71
CA TYR A 242 -22.91 10.77 -32.35
C TYR A 242 -22.59 11.88 -31.34
N LEU A 243 -21.46 12.58 -31.50
CA LEU A 243 -21.10 13.72 -30.67
C LEU A 243 -22.09 14.89 -30.80
N GLN A 244 -22.60 15.16 -32.01
CA GLN A 244 -23.65 16.17 -32.22
C GLN A 244 -24.95 15.82 -31.48
N ILE A 245 -25.31 14.53 -31.42
CA ILE A 245 -26.47 14.06 -30.65
C ILE A 245 -26.24 14.30 -29.16
N LEU A 246 -25.10 13.82 -28.60
CA LEU A 246 -24.77 14.00 -27.19
C LEU A 246 -24.77 15.47 -26.75
N LEU A 247 -24.20 16.37 -27.57
CA LEU A 247 -24.19 17.81 -27.29
C LEU A 247 -25.60 18.42 -27.32
N LYS A 248 -26.46 18.00 -28.23
CA LYS A 248 -27.84 18.49 -28.30
C LYS A 248 -28.69 17.99 -27.13
N GLU A 249 -28.60 16.71 -26.80
CA GLU A 249 -29.37 16.10 -25.70
C GLU A 249 -28.98 16.69 -24.33
N SER A 250 -27.70 17.02 -24.14
CA SER A 250 -27.22 17.69 -22.93
C SER A 250 -27.50 19.20 -22.90
N ASN A 251 -28.17 19.75 -23.93
CA ASN A 251 -28.34 21.19 -24.14
C ASN A 251 -27.02 21.97 -24.03
N TYR A 252 -25.97 21.41 -24.65
CA TYR A 252 -24.60 21.96 -24.65
C TYR A 252 -24.01 22.16 -23.24
N ASN A 253 -24.41 21.33 -22.28
CA ASN A 253 -23.87 21.33 -20.94
C ASN A 253 -22.93 20.14 -20.71
N CYS A 254 -22.00 20.29 -19.77
CA CYS A 254 -21.12 19.20 -19.34
C CYS A 254 -21.94 18.07 -18.72
N ALA A 255 -21.77 16.83 -19.19
CA ALA A 255 -22.56 15.69 -18.72
C ALA A 255 -22.38 15.34 -17.22
N ILE A 256 -21.27 15.73 -16.60
CA ILE A 256 -20.98 15.47 -15.18
C ILE A 256 -21.49 16.60 -14.29
N THR A 257 -21.26 17.85 -14.69
CA THR A 257 -21.52 19.01 -13.84
C THR A 257 -22.78 19.80 -14.25
N GLY A 258 -23.25 19.67 -15.48
CA GLY A 258 -24.29 20.53 -16.02
C GLY A 258 -23.83 21.96 -16.32
N LEU A 259 -22.54 22.28 -16.21
CA LEU A 259 -22.02 23.59 -16.60
C LEU A 259 -22.14 23.80 -18.12
N GLY A 260 -22.56 25.01 -18.53
CA GLY A 260 -22.61 25.40 -19.94
C GLY A 260 -21.25 25.32 -20.62
N LEU A 261 -21.17 24.54 -21.68
CA LEU A 261 -19.96 24.40 -22.49
C LEU A 261 -19.79 25.63 -23.37
N GLN A 262 -18.54 26.03 -23.55
CA GLN A 262 -18.17 27.20 -24.35
C GLN A 262 -17.39 26.80 -25.59
N THR A 263 -17.47 27.61 -26.64
CA THR A 263 -16.69 27.42 -27.88
C THR A 263 -15.57 28.45 -27.95
N ARG A 264 -14.78 28.41 -29.04
CA ARG A 264 -13.64 29.32 -29.24
C ARG A 264 -14.04 30.77 -29.02
N GLY A 265 -13.36 31.42 -28.07
CA GLY A 265 -13.65 32.79 -27.64
C GLY A 265 -14.15 32.89 -26.19
N GLY A 266 -14.55 31.76 -25.59
CA GLY A 266 -14.82 31.64 -24.15
C GLY A 266 -13.62 31.14 -23.35
N ASP A 267 -13.87 30.71 -22.10
CA ASP A 267 -12.88 30.08 -21.23
C ASP A 267 -12.47 28.71 -21.78
N PRO A 268 -11.17 28.50 -22.11
CA PRO A 268 -10.67 27.22 -22.59
C PRO A 268 -10.94 26.02 -21.68
N GLN A 269 -11.12 26.24 -20.36
CA GLN A 269 -11.46 25.18 -19.42
C GLN A 269 -12.88 24.65 -19.62
N LEU A 270 -13.78 25.49 -20.13
CA LEU A 270 -15.18 25.15 -20.41
C LEU A 270 -15.41 24.63 -21.83
N TYR A 271 -14.34 24.43 -22.61
CA TYR A 271 -14.47 23.83 -23.94
C TYR A 271 -14.95 22.37 -23.84
N PRO A 272 -15.74 21.89 -24.81
CA PRO A 272 -16.14 20.49 -24.87
C PRO A 272 -14.93 19.57 -25.01
N SER A 273 -14.96 18.48 -24.27
CA SER A 273 -13.96 17.42 -24.26
C SER A 273 -14.67 16.07 -24.23
N LEU A 274 -14.18 15.13 -25.02
CA LEU A 274 -14.73 13.78 -25.06
C LEU A 274 -14.14 12.94 -23.93
N ASP A 275 -15.01 12.46 -23.04
CA ASP A 275 -14.67 11.58 -21.93
C ASP A 275 -15.31 10.20 -22.11
N ARG A 276 -14.64 9.18 -21.58
CA ARG A 276 -15.16 7.80 -21.51
C ARG A 276 -15.73 7.56 -20.12
N ILE A 277 -16.98 7.11 -20.04
CA ILE A 277 -17.64 6.81 -18.76
C ILE A 277 -16.84 5.71 -18.04
N ASP A 278 -16.60 4.59 -18.73
CA ASP A 278 -15.61 3.59 -18.36
C ASP A 278 -14.27 3.87 -19.05
N SER A 279 -13.27 4.23 -18.24
CA SER A 279 -11.92 4.55 -18.69
C SER A 279 -11.09 3.35 -19.13
N ASP A 280 -11.51 2.13 -18.75
CA ASP A 280 -10.95 0.85 -19.22
C ASP A 280 -11.60 0.37 -20.52
N GLY A 281 -12.78 0.89 -20.86
CA GLY A 281 -13.47 0.64 -22.12
C GLY A 281 -12.95 1.41 -23.34
N HIS A 282 -13.59 1.17 -24.48
CA HIS A 282 -13.22 1.73 -25.79
C HIS A 282 -14.02 3.00 -26.15
N TYR A 283 -13.68 3.65 -27.27
CA TYR A 283 -14.50 4.72 -27.85
C TYR A 283 -15.65 4.09 -28.64
N GLU A 284 -16.75 3.84 -27.96
CA GLU A 284 -17.94 3.17 -28.49
C GLU A 284 -19.22 3.85 -27.99
N GLU A 285 -20.32 3.62 -28.70
CA GLU A 285 -21.63 4.13 -28.30
C GLU A 285 -22.01 3.64 -26.90
N GLY A 286 -22.61 4.53 -26.09
CA GLY A 286 -22.99 4.25 -24.71
C GLY A 286 -21.85 4.39 -23.68
N ASN A 287 -20.58 4.42 -24.12
CA ASN A 287 -19.44 4.64 -23.22
C ASN A 287 -18.84 6.06 -23.31
N LEU A 288 -19.45 6.97 -24.08
CA LEU A 288 -18.94 8.32 -24.29
C LEU A 288 -19.87 9.39 -23.74
N GLN A 289 -19.27 10.46 -23.22
CA GLN A 289 -19.97 11.65 -22.77
C GLN A 289 -19.14 12.90 -23.09
N VAL A 290 -19.82 14.05 -23.27
CA VAL A 290 -19.15 15.33 -23.49
C VAL A 290 -19.11 16.12 -22.20
N VAL A 291 -17.91 16.52 -21.78
CA VAL A 291 -17.66 17.22 -20.52
C VAL A 291 -16.79 18.46 -20.77
N ALA A 292 -16.72 19.36 -19.78
CA ALA A 292 -15.76 20.47 -19.84
C ALA A 292 -14.31 19.93 -19.75
N ARG A 293 -13.35 20.60 -20.39
CA ARG A 293 -11.94 20.17 -20.40
C ARG A 293 -11.35 19.99 -19.00
N PHE A 294 -11.60 20.92 -18.08
CA PHE A 294 -11.09 20.78 -16.72
C PHE A 294 -11.70 19.59 -15.99
N ILE A 295 -12.96 19.26 -16.27
CA ILE A 295 -13.65 18.11 -15.71
C ILE A 295 -13.06 16.79 -16.22
N ASN A 296 -12.78 16.70 -17.53
CA ASN A 296 -12.10 15.52 -18.08
C ASN A 296 -10.71 15.33 -17.44
N GLN A 297 -9.98 16.43 -17.24
CA GLN A 297 -8.69 16.42 -16.57
C GLN A 297 -8.78 15.98 -15.11
N TRP A 298 -9.78 16.45 -14.36
CA TRP A 298 -9.99 16.11 -12.95
C TRP A 298 -10.44 14.66 -12.77
N LYS A 299 -11.35 14.18 -13.62
CA LYS A 299 -11.80 12.79 -13.60
C LYS A 299 -10.64 11.85 -13.92
N SER A 300 -9.83 12.17 -14.93
CA SER A 300 -8.66 11.37 -15.33
C SER A 300 -9.05 9.89 -15.51
N SER A 301 -8.51 8.99 -14.69
CA SER A 301 -8.83 7.55 -14.68
C SER A 301 -9.82 7.13 -13.59
N SER A 302 -10.37 8.08 -12.83
CA SER A 302 -11.31 7.78 -11.75
C SER A 302 -12.62 7.23 -12.32
N PRO A 303 -13.26 6.24 -11.67
CA PRO A 303 -14.58 5.76 -12.07
C PRO A 303 -15.60 6.91 -12.11
N ASP A 304 -16.42 6.96 -13.17
CA ASP A 304 -17.38 8.05 -13.39
C ASP A 304 -18.37 8.24 -12.22
N SER A 305 -18.90 7.14 -11.68
CA SER A 305 -19.83 7.17 -10.55
C SER A 305 -19.22 7.78 -9.29
N GLU A 306 -17.97 7.41 -8.97
CA GLU A 306 -17.25 7.97 -7.83
C GLU A 306 -16.93 9.45 -8.05
N PHE A 307 -16.53 9.82 -9.27
CA PHE A 307 -16.26 11.23 -9.57
C PHE A 307 -17.51 12.10 -9.46
N ARG A 308 -18.67 11.63 -9.94
CA ARG A 308 -19.95 12.32 -9.76
C ARG A 308 -20.30 12.50 -8.28
N ARG A 309 -20.12 11.45 -7.47
CA ARG A 309 -20.30 11.52 -6.00
C ARG A 309 -19.42 12.62 -5.38
N LEU A 310 -18.15 12.71 -5.78
CA LEU A 310 -17.23 13.75 -5.30
C LEU A 310 -17.66 15.15 -5.73
N ILE A 311 -18.19 15.33 -6.95
CA ILE A 311 -18.72 16.61 -7.42
C ILE A 311 -19.97 17.03 -6.61
N SER A 312 -20.87 16.11 -6.27
CA SER A 312 -22.00 16.41 -5.39
C SER A 312 -21.54 16.91 -4.03
N LEU A 313 -20.50 16.30 -3.44
CA LEU A 313 -19.90 16.80 -2.20
C LEU A 313 -19.36 18.24 -2.34
N VAL A 314 -18.71 18.57 -3.47
CA VAL A 314 -18.23 19.94 -3.74
C VAL A 314 -19.37 20.94 -3.85
N ARG A 315 -20.56 20.50 -4.29
CA ARG A 315 -21.76 21.33 -4.42
C ARG A 315 -22.59 21.43 -3.14
N GLY A 316 -22.32 20.57 -2.16
CA GLY A 316 -23.15 20.43 -0.96
C GLY A 316 -24.49 19.75 -1.25
N GLU A 317 -24.55 18.86 -2.25
CA GLU A 317 -25.73 18.07 -2.65
C GLU A 317 -25.76 16.68 -2.01
#